data_AF-A0AAV7HZC7-F1
#
_entry.id   AF-A0AAV7HZC7-F1
#
_cell.length_a   1.000
_cell.length_b   1.000
_cell.length_c   1.000
_cell.angle_alpha   90.00
_cell.angle_beta   90.00
_cell.angle_gamma   90.00
#
_symmetry.space_group_name_H-M   'P 1'
#
loop_
_entity.id
_entity.type
_entity.pdbx_description
1 polymer ?
#
loop_
_entity_poly.entity_id
_entity_poly.type
_entity_poly.pdbx_seq_one_letter_code
_entity_poly.pdbx_strand_id
1 'polypeptide(L)'
;MDDEIDYKCSLSEDTQAIALEELREDDNIRNQALKQFRAWILKHPSIKSRADPYRFGSKEIIRVNSILGELLMDIEENQVRGYTYVHIITGATIAHGTIWSMSDMRNSFKWMQNVSPIRNKQIQIVSVPNHVRKVLDFIISFVNEKLRNRIKIYENIEDFKQNIDPKILPKELGGDVSTADMIAIFKKKLRKKREALLALDEMYIEVSVESRCSLSSDGFGGISGSFRKLEVD
;
A
#
# COMPACT_ATOMS: atom_id res chain seq x y z
N MET A 1 -17.85 -9.94 -15.34
CA MET A 1 -17.13 -10.17 -16.60
C MET A 1 -15.74 -10.58 -16.17
N ASP A 2 -15.51 -11.89 -16.11
CA ASP A 2 -14.21 -12.46 -15.76
C ASP A 2 -13.27 -12.16 -16.92
N ASP A 3 -12.33 -11.24 -16.72
CA ASP A 3 -11.22 -11.09 -17.64
C ASP A 3 -10.35 -12.34 -17.46
N GLU A 4 -10.49 -13.32 -18.34
CA GLU A 4 -9.69 -14.53 -18.37
C GLU A 4 -8.23 -14.12 -18.63
N ILE A 5 -7.44 -13.99 -17.55
CA ILE A 5 -6.03 -13.63 -17.66
C ILE A 5 -5.31 -14.84 -18.26
N ASP A 6 -5.07 -14.74 -19.56
CA ASP A 6 -4.26 -15.65 -20.35
C ASP A 6 -2.81 -15.58 -19.86
N TYR A 7 -2.37 -16.66 -19.21
CA TYR A 7 -1.03 -16.73 -18.66
C TYR A 7 -0.04 -16.96 -19.79
N LYS A 8 0.98 -16.11 -19.89
CA LYS A 8 2.10 -16.29 -20.83
C LYS A 8 3.33 -16.77 -20.09
N CYS A 9 3.84 -17.94 -20.47
CA CYS A 9 5.09 -18.48 -19.94
C CYS A 9 6.24 -17.54 -20.26
N SER A 10 7.01 -17.14 -19.25
CA SER A 10 8.16 -16.24 -19.38
C SER A 10 9.51 -16.96 -19.32
N LEU A 11 9.51 -18.30 -19.26
CA LEU A 11 10.73 -19.11 -19.20
C LEU A 11 11.38 -19.20 -20.59
N SER A 12 12.71 -19.31 -20.64
CA SER A 12 13.43 -19.54 -21.89
C SER A 12 13.09 -20.90 -22.49
N GLU A 13 13.24 -21.06 -23.81
CA GLU A 13 12.97 -22.32 -24.52
C GLU A 13 13.75 -23.50 -23.92
N ASP A 14 15.03 -23.31 -23.60
CA ASP A 14 15.87 -24.33 -22.94
C ASP A 14 15.28 -24.79 -21.60
N THR A 15 14.75 -23.86 -20.81
CA THR A 15 14.13 -24.18 -19.51
C THR A 15 12.79 -24.90 -19.70
N GLN A 16 12.04 -24.54 -20.74
CA GLN A 16 10.79 -25.23 -21.10
C GLN A 16 11.05 -26.65 -21.59
N ALA A 17 12.16 -26.89 -22.30
CA ALA A 17 12.56 -28.24 -22.72
C ALA A 17 12.87 -29.14 -21.51
N ILE A 18 13.58 -28.61 -20.51
CA ILE A 18 13.84 -29.32 -19.24
C ILE A 18 12.52 -29.61 -18.51
N ALA A 19 11.60 -28.64 -18.44
CA ALA A 19 10.29 -28.84 -17.80
C ALA A 19 9.44 -29.90 -18.53
N LEU A 20 9.51 -29.96 -19.86
CA LEU A 20 8.85 -31.00 -20.64
C LEU A 20 9.47 -32.39 -20.38
N GLU A 21 10.79 -32.48 -20.31
CA GLU A 21 11.48 -33.75 -20.11
C GLU A 21 11.31 -34.28 -18.69
N GLU A 22 11.57 -33.44 -17.69
CA GLU A 22 11.61 -33.86 -16.28
C GLU A 22 10.23 -33.86 -15.62
N LEU A 23 9.38 -32.89 -15.95
CA LEU A 23 8.08 -32.69 -15.30
C LEU A 23 6.91 -33.08 -16.20
N ARG A 24 7.18 -33.40 -17.48
CA ARG A 24 6.14 -33.62 -18.50
C ARG A 24 5.18 -32.44 -18.60
N GLU A 25 5.68 -31.23 -18.35
CA GLU A 25 4.88 -30.01 -18.36
C GLU A 25 4.99 -29.32 -19.71
N ASP A 26 3.92 -29.41 -20.51
CA ASP A 26 3.72 -28.61 -21.72
C ASP A 26 2.73 -27.45 -21.48
N ASP A 27 2.53 -26.60 -22.50
CA ASP A 27 1.62 -25.46 -22.41
C ASP A 27 0.17 -25.85 -22.07
N ASN A 28 -0.31 -26.98 -22.59
CA ASN A 28 -1.68 -27.43 -22.35
C ASN A 28 -1.83 -27.93 -20.90
N ILE A 29 -0.91 -28.75 -20.43
CA ILE A 29 -0.85 -29.26 -19.06
C ILE A 29 -0.73 -28.11 -18.06
N ARG A 30 0.13 -27.12 -18.35
CA ARG A 30 0.28 -25.91 -17.52
C ARG A 30 -1.02 -25.12 -17.44
N ASN A 31 -1.67 -24.89 -18.58
CA ASN A 31 -2.95 -24.16 -18.63
C ASN A 31 -4.06 -24.91 -17.87
N GLN A 32 -4.12 -26.24 -17.99
CA GLN A 32 -5.07 -27.06 -17.23
C GLN A 32 -4.77 -27.05 -15.73
N ALA A 33 -3.50 -27.20 -15.34
CA ALA A 33 -3.07 -27.15 -13.95
C ALA A 33 -3.40 -25.78 -13.32
N LEU A 34 -3.15 -24.68 -14.04
CA LEU A 34 -3.52 -23.33 -13.60
C LEU A 34 -5.03 -23.18 -13.43
N LYS A 35 -5.85 -23.70 -14.36
CA LYS A 35 -7.31 -23.69 -14.24
C LYS A 35 -7.78 -24.49 -13.01
N GLN A 36 -7.23 -25.68 -12.80
CA GLN A 36 -7.55 -26.52 -11.64
C GLN A 36 -7.12 -25.86 -10.33
N PHE A 37 -5.93 -25.28 -10.28
CA PHE A 37 -5.40 -24.60 -9.10
C PHE A 37 -6.21 -23.35 -8.76
N ARG A 38 -6.60 -22.55 -9.77
CA ARG A 38 -7.53 -21.41 -9.60
C ARG A 38 -8.89 -21.88 -9.07
N ALA A 39 -9.47 -22.93 -9.64
CA ALA A 39 -10.72 -23.51 -9.17
C ALA A 39 -10.62 -24.06 -7.73
N TRP A 40 -9.46 -24.62 -7.36
CA TRP A 40 -9.18 -25.09 -6.02
C TRP A 40 -9.07 -23.92 -5.02
N ILE A 41 -8.37 -22.83 -5.36
CA ILE A 41 -8.31 -21.61 -4.54
C ILE A 41 -9.72 -21.04 -4.30
N LEU A 42 -10.55 -20.98 -5.34
CA LEU A 42 -11.95 -20.49 -5.22
C LEU A 42 -12.80 -21.35 -4.26
N LYS A 43 -12.50 -22.65 -4.13
CA LYS A 43 -13.16 -23.57 -3.19
C LYS A 43 -12.63 -23.45 -1.75
N HIS A 44 -11.52 -22.75 -1.53
CA HIS A 44 -10.89 -22.59 -0.21
C HIS A 44 -10.89 -21.11 0.21
N PRO A 45 -12.04 -20.58 0.68
CA PRO A 45 -12.22 -19.15 0.98
C PRO A 45 -11.36 -18.61 2.14
N SER A 46 -10.62 -19.48 2.83
CA SER A 46 -9.58 -19.10 3.79
C SER A 46 -8.30 -18.59 3.11
N ILE A 47 -8.05 -18.98 1.86
CA ILE A 47 -6.92 -18.51 1.05
C ILE A 47 -7.32 -17.16 0.44
N LYS A 48 -6.95 -16.09 1.14
CA LYS A 48 -7.19 -14.70 0.69
C LYS A 48 -5.89 -13.90 0.74
N SER A 49 -4.92 -14.19 -0.13
CA SER A 49 -3.97 -13.12 -0.45
C SER A 49 -4.61 -12.22 -1.50
N ARG A 50 -5.00 -11.01 -1.10
CA ARG A 50 -5.60 -10.00 -2.00
C ARG A 50 -4.56 -9.38 -2.93
N ALA A 51 -3.27 -9.51 -2.62
CA ALA A 51 -2.16 -8.98 -3.41
C ALA A 51 -1.23 -10.14 -3.78
N ASP A 52 -1.24 -10.54 -5.04
CA ASP A 52 -0.32 -11.56 -5.54
C ASP A 52 1.09 -10.94 -5.72
N PRO A 53 2.08 -11.34 -4.90
CA PRO A 53 3.42 -10.75 -4.94
C PRO A 53 4.21 -11.15 -6.19
N TYR A 54 3.72 -12.13 -6.97
CA TYR A 54 4.32 -12.54 -8.24
C TYR A 54 3.71 -11.78 -9.44
N ARG A 55 2.58 -11.10 -9.21
CA ARG A 55 1.89 -10.33 -10.25
C ARG A 55 2.05 -8.82 -10.08
N PHE A 56 2.12 -8.34 -8.84
CA PHE A 56 2.20 -6.91 -8.53
C PHE A 56 3.45 -6.61 -7.71
N GLY A 57 4.23 -5.64 -8.17
CA GLY A 57 5.43 -5.17 -7.49
C GLY A 57 5.17 -4.00 -6.55
N SER A 58 6.25 -3.48 -5.95
CA SER A 58 6.21 -2.29 -5.09
C SER A 58 5.60 -1.08 -5.81
N LYS A 59 5.90 -0.88 -7.09
CA LYS A 59 5.45 0.28 -7.87
C LYS A 59 3.93 0.35 -8.03
N GLU A 60 3.27 -0.78 -8.28
CA GLU A 60 1.81 -0.83 -8.35
C GLU A 60 1.18 -0.49 -7.00
N ILE A 61 1.75 -1.01 -5.91
CA ILE A 61 1.27 -0.74 -4.55
C ILE A 61 1.46 0.75 -4.21
N ILE A 62 2.63 1.32 -4.51
CA ILE A 62 2.91 2.74 -4.31
C ILE A 62 1.90 3.58 -5.09
N ARG A 63 1.68 3.28 -6.38
CA ARG A 63 0.74 4.03 -7.23
C ARG A 63 -0.68 4.01 -6.67
N VAL A 64 -1.17 2.86 -6.19
CA VAL A 64 -2.50 2.78 -5.56
C VAL A 64 -2.58 3.63 -4.30
N ASN A 65 -1.53 3.64 -3.47
CA ASN A 65 -1.48 4.48 -2.26
C ASN A 65 -1.39 5.97 -2.58
N SER A 66 -0.62 6.37 -3.61
CA SER A 66 -0.53 7.77 -4.05
C SER A 66 -1.89 8.28 -4.53
N ILE A 67 -2.57 7.53 -5.40
CA ILE A 67 -3.90 7.88 -5.91
C ILE A 67 -4.92 7.97 -4.76
N LEU A 68 -4.83 7.07 -3.77
CA LEU A 68 -5.67 7.15 -2.57
C LEU A 68 -5.38 8.43 -1.77
N GLY A 69 -4.11 8.80 -1.63
CA GLY A 69 -3.68 10.05 -0.99
C GLY A 69 -4.27 11.27 -1.70
N GLU A 70 -4.05 11.38 -3.01
CA GLU A 70 -4.55 12.46 -3.87
C GLU A 70 -6.07 12.58 -3.84
N LEU A 71 -6.78 11.45 -3.87
CA LEU A 71 -8.25 11.46 -3.80
C LEU A 71 -8.76 12.10 -2.50
N LEU A 72 -8.08 11.84 -1.38
CA LEU A 72 -8.56 12.17 -0.04
C LEU A 72 -7.96 13.46 0.53
N MET A 73 -6.79 13.89 0.07
CA MET A 73 -6.05 15.02 0.66
C MET A 73 -6.73 16.37 0.50
N ASP A 74 -7.58 16.55 -0.52
CA ASP A 74 -8.37 17.78 -0.71
C ASP A 74 -9.57 17.90 0.23
N ILE A 75 -9.88 16.84 1.01
CA ILE A 75 -11.02 16.86 1.93
C ILE A 75 -10.58 17.58 3.21
N GLU A 76 -11.09 18.79 3.43
CA GLU A 76 -10.75 19.64 4.58
C GLU A 76 -10.90 18.91 5.92
N GLU A 77 -11.98 18.16 6.11
CA GLU A 77 -12.19 17.37 7.33
C GLU A 77 -11.05 16.36 7.56
N ASN A 78 -10.55 15.72 6.51
CA ASN A 78 -9.44 14.78 6.61
C ASN A 78 -8.11 15.49 6.89
N GLN A 79 -7.90 16.70 6.35
CA GLN A 79 -6.70 17.50 6.64
C GLN A 79 -6.60 17.83 8.14
N VAL A 80 -7.75 18.13 8.77
CA VAL A 80 -7.83 18.41 10.21
C VAL A 80 -7.71 17.13 11.05
N ARG A 81 -8.53 16.10 10.76
CA ARG A 81 -8.62 14.90 11.58
C ARG A 81 -7.44 13.93 11.40
N GLY A 82 -6.82 13.95 10.23
CA GLY A 82 -5.78 13.01 9.81
C GLY A 82 -6.31 11.60 9.49
N TYR A 83 -5.38 10.71 9.19
CA TYR A 83 -5.65 9.40 8.60
C TYR A 83 -5.20 8.25 9.50
N THR A 84 -6.03 7.21 9.58
CA THR A 84 -5.69 5.95 10.23
C THR A 84 -5.70 4.84 9.19
N TYR A 85 -4.58 4.12 9.10
CA TYR A 85 -4.39 3.02 8.16
C TYR A 85 -4.64 1.70 8.87
N VAL A 86 -5.35 0.78 8.23
CA VAL A 86 -5.56 -0.58 8.74
C VAL A 86 -5.06 -1.57 7.69
N HIS A 87 -3.98 -2.28 8.03
CA HIS A 87 -3.37 -3.31 7.20
C HIS A 87 -3.67 -4.68 7.81
N ILE A 88 -4.59 -5.41 7.18
CA ILE A 88 -4.87 -6.81 7.54
C ILE A 88 -3.99 -7.67 6.66
N ILE A 89 -2.97 -8.29 7.25
CA ILE A 89 -1.94 -9.03 6.53
C ILE A 89 -2.04 -10.55 6.78
N THR A 90 -3.23 -11.03 7.10
CA THR A 90 -3.55 -12.46 7.18
C THR A 90 -3.16 -13.15 5.87
N GLY A 91 -2.38 -14.22 5.95
CA GLY A 91 -1.92 -14.97 4.77
C GLY A 91 -0.73 -14.34 4.03
N ALA A 92 -0.14 -13.25 4.55
CA ALA A 92 1.10 -12.71 4.00
C ALA A 92 2.24 -13.73 4.09
N THR A 93 3.10 -13.70 3.08
CA THR A 93 4.31 -14.53 2.98
C THR A 93 5.54 -13.63 2.89
N ILE A 94 6.73 -14.20 3.09
CA ILE A 94 8.00 -13.46 2.96
C ILE A 94 8.12 -12.83 1.56
N ALA A 95 7.57 -13.47 0.51
CA ALA A 95 7.56 -12.94 -0.85
C ALA A 95 6.90 -11.55 -0.95
N HIS A 96 5.91 -11.25 -0.12
CA HIS A 96 5.28 -9.91 -0.09
C HIS A 96 6.23 -8.83 0.46
N GLY A 97 7.25 -9.21 1.22
CA GLY A 97 8.33 -8.30 1.62
C GLY A 97 9.37 -8.13 0.52
N THR A 98 9.67 -9.19 -0.24
CA THR A 98 10.74 -9.18 -1.25
C THR A 98 10.40 -8.39 -2.51
N ILE A 99 9.12 -8.07 -2.74
CA ILE A 99 8.74 -7.17 -3.85
C ILE A 99 9.22 -5.73 -3.62
N TRP A 100 9.64 -5.38 -2.40
CA TRP A 100 10.13 -4.06 -2.05
C TRP A 100 11.65 -4.01 -2.09
N SER A 101 12.20 -3.14 -2.95
CA SER A 101 13.62 -2.81 -2.88
C SER A 101 13.92 -1.88 -1.70
N MET A 102 15.19 -1.82 -1.29
CA MET A 102 15.66 -0.88 -0.26
C MET A 102 15.40 0.58 -0.64
N SER A 103 15.53 0.91 -1.93
CA SER A 103 15.18 2.22 -2.47
C SER A 103 13.69 2.50 -2.39
N ASP A 104 12.84 1.51 -2.71
CA ASP A 104 11.38 1.69 -2.65
C ASP A 104 10.92 1.95 -1.22
N MET A 105 11.44 1.17 -0.26
CA MET A 105 11.14 1.37 1.17
C MET A 105 11.59 2.75 1.63
N ARG A 106 12.84 3.14 1.36
CA ARG A 106 13.36 4.45 1.76
C ARG A 106 12.55 5.60 1.17
N ASN A 107 12.25 5.53 -0.13
CA ASN A 107 11.48 6.57 -0.82
C ASN A 107 10.04 6.64 -0.29
N SER A 108 9.39 5.50 -0.08
CA SER A 108 8.02 5.44 0.44
C SER A 108 7.93 6.01 1.86
N PHE A 109 8.89 5.68 2.73
CA PHE A 109 8.96 6.26 4.07
C PHE A 109 9.29 7.74 4.05
N LYS A 110 10.23 8.18 3.19
CA LYS A 110 10.51 9.62 3.02
C LYS A 110 9.24 10.35 2.59
N TRP A 111 8.50 9.80 1.63
CA TRP A 111 7.26 10.38 1.14
C TRP A 111 6.20 10.50 2.23
N MET A 112 5.95 9.40 2.96
CA MET A 112 4.96 9.36 4.04
C MET A 112 5.31 10.28 5.22
N GLN A 113 6.60 10.49 5.50
CA GLN A 113 7.04 11.27 6.65
C GLN A 113 7.18 12.76 6.35
N ASN A 114 7.71 13.12 5.17
CA ASN A 114 8.28 14.45 4.93
C ASN A 114 7.81 15.14 3.64
N VAL A 115 7.13 14.43 2.73
CA VAL A 115 6.77 14.99 1.41
C VAL A 115 5.27 15.17 1.27
N SER A 116 4.49 14.16 1.66
CA SER A 116 3.05 14.22 1.51
C SER A 116 2.42 15.15 2.57
N PRO A 117 1.52 16.07 2.19
CA PRO A 117 0.77 16.93 3.12
C PRO A 117 -0.36 16.16 3.84
N ILE A 118 -0.07 14.93 4.27
CA ILE A 118 -1.01 14.00 4.89
C ILE A 118 -0.66 13.84 6.37
N ARG A 119 -1.64 14.12 7.24
CA ARG A 119 -1.52 13.92 8.67
C ARG A 119 -1.74 12.44 9.04
N ASN A 120 -0.68 11.64 8.99
CA ASN A 120 -0.70 10.25 9.47
C ASN A 120 -1.01 10.19 10.97
N LYS A 121 -2.18 9.73 11.40
CA LYS A 121 -2.56 9.64 12.82
C LYS A 121 -2.10 8.33 13.45
N GLN A 122 -2.34 7.21 12.77
CA GLN A 122 -2.03 5.88 13.28
C GLN A 122 -1.91 4.87 12.14
N ILE A 123 -1.00 3.90 12.26
CA ILE A 123 -0.88 2.75 11.36
C ILE A 123 -1.17 1.50 12.18
N GLN A 124 -2.21 0.76 11.82
CA GLN A 124 -2.65 -0.44 12.52
C GLN A 124 -2.36 -1.66 11.65
N ILE A 125 -1.56 -2.58 12.14
CA ILE A 125 -1.19 -3.81 11.43
C ILE A 125 -1.80 -4.98 12.19
N VAL A 126 -2.65 -5.77 11.52
CA VAL A 126 -3.49 -6.79 12.15
C VAL A 126 -3.17 -8.15 11.53
N SER A 127 -3.09 -9.18 12.39
CA SER A 127 -2.90 -10.58 12.00
C SER A 127 -1.60 -10.84 11.24
N VAL A 128 -0.49 -10.47 11.85
CA VAL A 128 0.87 -10.69 11.33
C VAL A 128 1.26 -12.17 11.47
N PRO A 129 1.50 -12.91 10.37
CA PRO A 129 2.01 -14.28 10.49
C PRO A 129 3.42 -14.32 11.11
N ASN A 130 3.70 -15.32 11.95
CA ASN A 130 4.97 -15.42 12.68
C ASN A 130 6.21 -15.35 11.77
N HIS A 131 6.16 -15.99 10.59
CA HIS A 131 7.24 -15.96 9.61
C HIS A 131 7.43 -14.58 8.94
N VAL A 132 6.42 -13.72 8.96
CA VAL A 132 6.48 -12.35 8.40
C VAL A 132 6.93 -11.34 9.45
N ARG A 133 6.77 -11.64 10.75
CA ARG A 133 7.07 -10.69 11.84
C ARG A 133 8.48 -10.10 11.77
N LYS A 134 9.49 -10.93 11.52
CA LYS A 134 10.89 -10.47 11.40
C LYS A 134 11.09 -9.51 10.21
N VAL A 135 10.43 -9.79 9.09
CA VAL A 135 10.46 -8.91 7.90
C VAL A 135 9.79 -7.58 8.22
N LEU A 136 8.66 -7.61 8.94
CA LEU A 136 7.97 -6.40 9.38
C LEU A 136 8.85 -5.57 10.33
N ASP A 137 9.47 -6.19 11.34
CA ASP A 137 10.34 -5.49 12.28
C ASP A 137 11.55 -4.84 11.56
N PHE A 138 12.10 -5.54 10.56
CA PHE A 138 13.13 -4.99 9.67
C PHE A 138 12.62 -3.76 8.90
N ILE A 139 11.44 -3.82 8.30
CA ILE A 139 10.82 -2.69 7.58
C ILE A 139 10.58 -1.50 8.53
N ILE A 140 10.10 -1.76 9.75
CA ILE A 140 9.86 -0.73 10.78
C ILE A 140 11.18 -0.07 11.22
N SER A 141 12.33 -0.74 11.08
CA SER A 141 13.62 -0.13 11.40
C SER A 141 13.94 1.11 10.54
N PHE A 142 13.32 1.25 9.37
CA PHE A 142 13.48 2.39 8.46
C PHE A 142 12.59 3.61 8.79
N VAL A 143 11.66 3.49 9.73
CA VAL A 143 10.79 4.61 10.12
C VAL A 143 11.39 5.42 11.28
N ASN A 144 11.18 6.74 11.26
CA ASN A 144 11.57 7.62 12.37
C ASN A 144 10.73 7.35 13.63
N GLU A 145 11.17 7.90 14.76
CA GLU A 145 10.51 7.70 16.06
C GLU A 145 9.04 8.18 16.05
N LYS A 146 8.78 9.34 15.43
CA LYS A 146 7.43 9.93 15.32
C LYS A 146 6.45 8.97 14.63
N LEU A 147 6.87 8.32 13.57
CA LEU A 147 6.05 7.36 12.83
C LEU A 147 6.00 6.01 13.52
N ARG A 148 7.12 5.54 14.10
CA ARG A 148 7.17 4.31 14.91
C ARG A 148 6.16 4.35 16.05
N ASN A 149 6.06 5.46 16.76
CA ASN A 149 5.10 5.66 17.86
C ASN A 149 3.63 5.65 17.41
N ARG A 150 3.37 5.72 16.09
CA ARG A 150 2.03 5.65 15.49
C ARG A 150 1.68 4.25 15.00
N ILE A 151 2.63 3.31 15.01
CA ILE A 151 2.40 1.92 14.60
C ILE A 151 1.84 1.13 15.79
N LYS A 152 0.67 0.52 15.60
CA LYS A 152 0.12 -0.49 16.51
C LYS A 152 0.03 -1.82 15.79
N ILE A 153 0.51 -2.88 16.43
CA ILE A 153 0.47 -4.24 15.89
C ILE A 153 -0.47 -5.05 16.76
N TYR A 154 -1.43 -5.71 16.13
CA TYR A 154 -2.41 -6.59 16.75
C TYR A 154 -2.18 -8.03 16.26
N GLU A 155 -2.10 -8.97 17.19
CA GLU A 155 -1.85 -10.38 16.86
C GLU A 155 -3.04 -11.00 16.11
N ASN A 156 -4.25 -10.62 16.49
CA ASN A 156 -5.49 -11.17 15.94
C ASN A 156 -6.55 -10.09 15.74
N ILE A 157 -7.58 -10.44 14.96
CA ILE A 157 -8.67 -9.53 14.61
C ILE A 157 -9.51 -9.16 15.85
N GLU A 158 -9.62 -10.04 16.84
CA GLU A 158 -10.46 -9.79 18.01
C GLU A 158 -9.88 -8.72 18.93
N ASP A 159 -8.56 -8.73 19.18
CA ASP A 159 -7.85 -7.67 19.89
C ASP A 159 -7.95 -6.32 19.14
N PHE A 160 -7.81 -6.35 17.81
CA PHE A 160 -8.02 -5.18 16.98
C PHE A 160 -9.44 -4.60 17.13
N LYS A 161 -10.48 -5.44 17.11
CA LYS A 161 -11.89 -5.01 17.25
C LYS A 161 -12.20 -4.37 18.60
N GLN A 162 -11.46 -4.69 19.66
CA GLN A 162 -11.65 -4.03 20.98
C GLN A 162 -11.23 -2.54 20.96
N ASN A 163 -10.41 -2.16 19.98
CA ASN A 163 -9.81 -0.82 19.89
C ASN A 163 -10.45 0.08 18.82
N ILE A 164 -11.50 -0.41 18.14
CA ILE A 164 -12.17 0.28 17.03
C ILE A 164 -13.67 0.00 17.04
N ASP A 165 -14.48 0.97 16.63
CA ASP A 165 -15.92 0.76 16.47
C ASP A 165 -16.16 -0.26 15.33
N PRO A 166 -16.80 -1.42 15.58
CA PRO A 166 -17.07 -2.41 14.55
C PRO A 166 -17.85 -1.85 13.34
N LYS A 167 -18.69 -0.82 13.54
CA LYS A 167 -19.52 -0.25 12.47
C LYS A 167 -18.73 0.37 11.32
N ILE A 168 -17.52 0.85 11.59
CA ILE A 168 -16.68 1.46 10.55
C ILE A 168 -15.86 0.42 9.77
N LEU A 169 -15.90 -0.85 10.18
CA LEU A 169 -15.20 -1.94 9.52
C LEU A 169 -16.03 -2.53 8.36
N PRO A 170 -15.40 -3.28 7.45
CA PRO A 170 -16.11 -4.12 6.50
C PRO A 170 -16.99 -5.18 7.18
N LYS A 171 -18.02 -5.65 6.48
CA LYS A 171 -18.93 -6.70 6.92
C LYS A 171 -18.22 -7.97 7.34
N GLU A 172 -17.12 -8.31 6.66
CA GLU A 172 -16.30 -9.48 6.99
C GLU A 172 -15.58 -9.36 8.35
N LEU A 173 -15.58 -8.17 8.95
CA LEU A 173 -14.94 -7.86 10.23
C LEU A 173 -15.92 -7.29 11.26
N GLY A 174 -17.24 -7.39 11.02
CA GLY A 174 -18.27 -6.99 11.98
C GLY A 174 -18.93 -5.63 11.76
N GLY A 175 -18.70 -4.98 10.61
CA GLY A 175 -19.49 -3.81 10.21
C GLY A 175 -20.64 -4.16 9.25
N ASP A 176 -21.18 -3.14 8.59
CA ASP A 176 -22.42 -3.29 7.81
C ASP A 176 -22.18 -3.46 6.29
N VAL A 177 -21.13 -2.84 5.75
CA VAL A 177 -20.87 -2.77 4.31
C VAL A 177 -19.79 -3.78 3.91
N SER A 178 -20.03 -4.59 2.88
CA SER A 178 -19.04 -5.60 2.45
C SER A 178 -17.76 -4.97 1.91
N THR A 179 -16.64 -5.69 2.00
CA THR A 179 -15.38 -5.24 1.39
C THR A 179 -15.58 -4.98 -0.12
N ALA A 180 -16.31 -5.85 -0.80
CA ALA A 180 -16.56 -5.73 -2.24
C ALA A 180 -17.29 -4.42 -2.58
N ASP A 181 -18.31 -4.06 -1.78
CA ASP A 181 -19.05 -2.81 -1.95
C ASP A 181 -18.20 -1.59 -1.63
N MET A 182 -17.40 -1.64 -0.56
CA MET A 182 -16.43 -0.57 -0.25
C MET A 182 -15.46 -0.34 -1.41
N ILE A 183 -14.93 -1.40 -2.01
CA ILE A 183 -14.05 -1.33 -3.19
C ILE A 183 -14.82 -0.75 -4.40
N ALA A 184 -16.07 -1.17 -4.62
CA ALA A 184 -16.89 -0.64 -5.72
C ALA A 184 -17.16 0.86 -5.55
N ILE A 185 -17.51 1.30 -4.34
CA ILE A 185 -17.72 2.71 -3.99
C ILE A 185 -16.42 3.49 -4.19
N PHE A 186 -15.28 2.96 -3.73
CA PHE A 186 -13.97 3.59 -3.92
C PHE A 186 -13.63 3.75 -5.40
N LYS A 187 -13.78 2.69 -6.21
CA LYS A 187 -13.59 2.75 -7.66
C LYS A 187 -14.52 3.77 -8.33
N LYS A 188 -15.77 3.89 -7.87
CA LYS A 188 -16.72 4.90 -8.38
C LYS A 188 -16.24 6.32 -8.06
N LYS A 189 -15.73 6.58 -6.85
CA LYS A 189 -15.13 7.87 -6.47
C LYS A 189 -13.92 8.20 -7.34
N LEU A 190 -13.02 7.24 -7.57
CA LEU A 190 -11.86 7.42 -8.44
C LEU A 190 -12.26 7.78 -9.87
N ARG A 191 -13.24 7.08 -10.45
CA ARG A 191 -13.73 7.40 -11.80
C ARG A 191 -14.29 8.82 -11.87
N LYS A 192 -15.02 9.26 -10.84
CA LYS A 192 -15.58 10.62 -10.79
C LYS A 192 -14.49 11.70 -10.69
N LYS A 193 -13.39 11.43 -9.98
CA LYS A 193 -12.26 12.36 -9.84
C LYS A 193 -11.17 12.18 -10.92
N ARG A 194 -11.37 11.31 -11.91
CA ARG A 194 -10.32 10.91 -12.86
C ARG A 194 -9.68 12.10 -13.56
N GLU A 195 -10.47 13.02 -14.10
CA GLU A 195 -9.95 14.18 -14.83
C GLU A 195 -9.12 15.09 -13.92
N ALA A 196 -9.61 15.35 -12.70
CA ALA A 196 -8.87 16.15 -11.71
C ALA A 196 -7.55 15.48 -11.30
N LEU A 197 -7.54 14.15 -11.11
CA LEU A 197 -6.32 13.41 -10.79
C LEU A 197 -5.30 13.47 -11.93
N LEU A 198 -5.74 13.33 -13.19
CA LEU A 198 -4.84 13.45 -14.34
C LEU A 198 -4.30 14.88 -14.51
N ALA A 199 -5.10 15.89 -14.17
CA ALA A 199 -4.67 17.28 -14.22
C ALA A 199 -3.57 17.61 -13.18
N LEU A 200 -3.42 16.81 -12.12
CA LEU A 200 -2.31 16.97 -11.16
C LEU A 200 -0.95 16.70 -11.81
N ASP A 201 -0.87 15.81 -12.79
CA ASP A 201 0.37 15.51 -13.51
C ASP A 201 0.84 16.71 -14.36
N GLU A 202 -0.09 17.59 -14.75
CA GLU A 202 0.19 18.81 -15.51
C GLU A 202 0.56 20.01 -14.62
N MET A 203 0.48 19.88 -13.29
CA MET A 203 0.87 20.95 -12.38
C MET A 203 2.38 21.08 -12.29
N TYR A 204 2.88 22.29 -12.51
CA TYR A 204 4.28 22.65 -12.27
C TYR A 204 4.38 23.87 -11.36
N ILE A 205 5.45 23.91 -10.57
CA ILE A 205 5.79 25.09 -9.76
C ILE A 205 6.76 25.92 -10.58
N GLU A 206 6.38 27.15 -10.92
CA GLU A 206 7.33 28.13 -11.47
C GLU A 206 8.31 28.55 -10.39
N VAL A 207 9.53 28.01 -10.44
CA VAL A 207 10.61 28.41 -9.54
C VAL A 207 11.30 29.64 -10.12
N SER A 208 10.98 30.81 -9.57
CA SER A 208 11.69 32.07 -9.87
C SER A 208 13.19 31.94 -9.60
N VAL A 209 14.00 32.74 -10.31
CA VAL A 209 15.47 32.70 -10.18
C VAL A 209 15.91 33.02 -8.75
N GLU A 210 15.18 33.90 -8.05
CA GLU A 210 15.43 34.27 -6.66
C GLU A 210 15.28 33.09 -5.69
N SER A 211 14.38 32.14 -5.99
CA SER A 211 14.14 30.94 -5.15
C SER A 211 15.27 29.91 -5.22
N ARG A 212 16.17 30.01 -6.20
CA ARG A 212 17.34 29.12 -6.33
C ARG A 212 18.48 29.52 -5.40
N CYS A 213 18.57 30.79 -5.00
CA CYS A 213 19.64 31.27 -4.11
C CYS A 213 19.51 30.82 -2.65
N SER A 214 18.35 30.33 -2.22
CA SER A 214 18.16 29.79 -0.86
C SER A 214 18.40 28.28 -0.75
N LEU A 215 18.73 27.59 -1.85
CA LEU A 215 18.93 26.13 -1.87
C LEU A 215 20.40 25.71 -1.69
N SER A 216 21.34 26.65 -1.58
CA SER A 216 22.77 26.38 -1.42
C SER A 216 23.28 26.45 0.03
N SER A 217 22.39 26.45 1.03
CA SER A 217 22.79 26.20 2.42
C SER A 217 22.12 24.92 2.90
N ASP A 218 22.94 23.94 3.29
CA ASP A 218 22.54 22.82 4.12
C ASP A 218 21.69 23.33 5.30
N GLY A 219 20.37 23.15 5.21
CA GLY A 219 19.43 23.59 6.24
C GLY A 219 18.15 24.21 5.69
N PHE A 220 17.14 23.37 5.48
CA PHE A 220 15.71 23.70 5.66
C PHE A 220 15.27 25.12 5.22
N GLY A 221 15.34 25.40 3.92
CA GLY A 221 14.70 26.57 3.31
C GLY A 221 13.19 26.34 3.16
N GLY A 222 12.45 26.39 4.25
CA GLY A 222 10.99 26.25 4.26
C GLY A 222 10.40 26.74 5.58
N ILE A 223 10.05 28.04 5.62
CA ILE A 223 9.23 28.72 6.63
C ILE A 223 9.60 28.33 8.09
N SER A 224 10.70 28.90 8.58
CA SER A 224 10.97 28.94 10.02
C SER A 224 10.11 30.04 10.64
N GLY A 225 9.10 29.64 11.41
CA GLY A 225 8.14 30.56 12.03
C GLY A 225 7.26 29.90 13.08
N SER A 226 7.89 29.28 14.07
CA SER A 226 7.26 28.91 15.34
C SER A 226 6.79 30.18 16.04
N PHE A 227 5.50 30.52 16.01
CA PHE A 227 4.92 31.51 16.92
C PHE A 227 4.92 30.94 18.35
N ARG A 228 6.08 31.02 19.02
CA ARG A 228 6.14 31.13 20.47
C ARG A 228 6.56 32.56 20.76
N LYS A 229 5.68 33.26 21.49
CA LYS A 229 5.80 34.66 21.92
C LYS A 229 7.22 35.00 22.34
N LEU A 230 7.74 36.10 21.81
CA LEU A 230 8.83 36.85 22.42
C LEU A 230 8.28 37.50 23.68
N GLU A 231 8.84 37.15 24.84
CA GLU A 231 8.81 38.02 26.01
C GLU A 231 10.08 38.87 25.95
N VAL A 232 9.89 40.18 26.02
CA VAL A 232 10.98 41.17 26.14
C VAL A 232 11.03 41.55 27.61
N ASP A 233 12.26 41.62 28.14
CA ASP A 233 12.65 41.85 29.55
C ASP A 233 11.72 42.74 30.39
#